data_AF-A0A0L6WBC9-F1
#
_entry.id   AF-A0A0L6WBC9-F1
#
_cell.length_a   1.000
_cell.length_b   1.000
_cell.length_c   1.000
_cell.angle_alpha   90.00
_cell.angle_beta   90.00
_cell.angle_gamma   90.00
#
_symmetry.space_group_name_H-M   'P 1'
#
loop_
_entity.id
_entity.type
_entity.pdbx_description
1 polymer ?
#
loop_
_entity_poly.entity_id
_entity_poly.type
_entity_poly.pdbx_seq_one_letter_code
_entity_poly.pdbx_strand_id
1 'polypeptide(L)'
;MVSPLARPIPPVQSAKPSVHLFDDDVIAAVAGNAPREVKEIPLKWLAVFRSREVSFAKSIAHRIKVVEVSVVKNPDDRHRIEGKVVFEIDVTEG
;
A
#
# COMPACT_ATOMS: atom_id res chain seq x y z
N MET A 1 34.79 44.27 -1.46
CA MET A 1 34.25 42.99 -0.94
C MET A 1 32.74 43.03 -1.13
N VAL A 2 32.19 42.24 -2.05
CA VAL A 2 30.75 42.19 -2.35
C VAL A 2 30.20 40.84 -1.89
N SER A 3 29.20 40.88 -1.02
CA SER A 3 28.52 39.71 -0.45
C SER A 3 27.62 39.06 -1.52
N PRO A 4 27.63 37.73 -1.71
CA PRO A 4 26.79 37.08 -2.70
C PRO A 4 25.33 37.07 -2.24
N LEU A 5 24.45 37.61 -3.08
CA LEU A 5 23.00 37.62 -2.93
C LEU A 5 22.46 36.19 -2.77
N ALA A 6 21.72 35.95 -1.69
CA ALA A 6 20.98 34.71 -1.48
C ALA A 6 19.96 34.51 -2.62
N ARG A 7 19.99 33.35 -3.28
CA ARG A 7 19.01 33.01 -4.31
C ARG A 7 17.65 32.71 -3.66
N PRO A 8 16.52 33.17 -4.24
CA PRO A 8 15.20 32.81 -3.75
C PRO A 8 14.99 31.29 -3.80
N ILE A 9 14.50 30.71 -2.71
CA ILE A 9 14.09 29.31 -2.67
C ILE A 9 12.81 29.20 -3.53
N PRO A 10 12.76 28.30 -4.51
CA PRO A 10 11.56 28.11 -5.32
C PRO A 10 10.39 27.64 -4.42
N PRO A 11 9.14 28.04 -4.74
CA PRO A 11 7.98 27.61 -3.97
C PRO A 11 7.89 26.09 -3.96
N VAL A 12 7.64 25.52 -2.77
CA VAL A 12 7.39 24.09 -2.57
C VAL A 12 6.26 23.68 -3.51
N GLN A 13 6.55 22.73 -4.42
CA GLN A 13 5.58 22.23 -5.38
C GLN A 13 4.35 21.70 -4.64
N SER A 14 3.18 22.21 -5.02
CA SER A 14 1.87 21.79 -4.54
C SER A 14 1.76 20.27 -4.60
N ALA A 15 1.29 19.65 -3.51
CA ALA A 15 1.10 18.21 -3.42
C ALA A 15 0.36 17.68 -4.66
N LYS A 16 0.96 16.69 -5.35
CA LYS A 16 0.30 16.00 -6.46
C LYS A 16 -1.02 15.42 -5.95
N PRO A 17 -2.13 15.51 -6.72
CA PRO A 17 -3.36 14.84 -6.34
C PRO A 17 -3.10 13.34 -6.24
N SER A 18 -3.39 12.76 -5.08
CA SER A 18 -3.31 11.33 -4.83
C SER A 18 -4.36 10.65 -5.71
N VAL A 19 -3.93 9.98 -6.78
CA VAL A 19 -4.83 9.17 -7.61
C VAL A 19 -5.10 7.86 -6.88
N HIS A 20 -6.27 7.78 -6.25
CA HIS A 20 -6.76 6.56 -5.62
C HIS A 20 -7.26 5.59 -6.70
N LEU A 21 -6.70 4.37 -6.71
CA LEU A 21 -7.05 3.33 -7.70
C LEU A 21 -8.22 2.44 -7.28
N PHE A 22 -8.63 2.53 -6.02
CA PHE A 22 -9.70 1.71 -5.45
C PHE A 22 -10.74 2.63 -4.81
N ASP A 23 -12.00 2.25 -5.00
CA ASP A 23 -13.15 2.91 -4.39
C ASP A 23 -13.10 2.82 -2.86
N ASP A 24 -13.76 3.78 -2.21
CA ASP A 24 -13.81 3.90 -0.75
C ASP A 24 -14.34 2.63 -0.09
N ASP A 25 -15.36 2.00 -0.69
CA ASP A 25 -15.97 0.78 -0.18
C ASP A 25 -15.00 -0.41 -0.17
N VAL A 26 -14.14 -0.52 -1.19
CA VAL A 26 -13.12 -1.58 -1.28
C VAL A 26 -12.08 -1.40 -0.18
N ILE A 27 -11.67 -0.15 0.09
CA ILE A 27 -10.73 0.16 1.17
C ILE A 27 -11.37 -0.02 2.55
N ALA A 28 -12.63 0.37 2.71
CA ALA A 28 -13.36 0.25 3.96
C ALA A 28 -13.57 -1.23 4.36
N ALA A 29 -13.70 -2.13 3.38
CA ALA A 29 -13.79 -3.56 3.62
C ALA A 29 -12.49 -4.20 4.14
N VAL A 30 -11.33 -3.55 3.97
CA VAL A 30 -10.06 -4.03 4.50
C VAL A 30 -9.91 -3.57 5.95
N ALA A 31 -9.89 -4.51 6.89
CA ALA A 31 -9.75 -4.23 8.32
C ALA A 31 -8.35 -3.67 8.67
N GLY A 32 -8.18 -3.28 9.94
CA GLY A 32 -6.92 -2.81 10.49
C GLY A 32 -6.76 -1.29 10.49
N ASN A 33 -5.76 -0.85 11.25
CA ASN A 33 -5.51 0.56 11.60
C ASN A 33 -4.65 1.32 10.58
N ALA A 34 -4.22 0.68 9.49
CA ALA A 34 -3.36 1.35 8.52
C ALA A 34 -4.11 2.47 7.78
N PRO A 35 -3.44 3.58 7.43
CA PRO A 35 -4.06 4.62 6.61
C PRO A 35 -4.37 4.08 5.20
N ARG A 36 -5.35 4.69 4.52
CA ARG A 36 -5.81 4.29 3.18
C ARG A 36 -4.66 4.01 2.22
N GLU A 37 -3.72 4.95 2.11
CA GLU A 37 -2.60 4.86 1.17
C GLU A 37 -1.78 3.59 1.38
N VAL A 38 -1.64 3.14 2.63
CA VAL A 38 -0.93 1.90 2.98
C VAL A 38 -1.80 0.67 2.68
N LYS A 39 -3.12 0.74 2.91
CA LYS A 39 -4.06 -0.34 2.52
C LYS A 39 -4.08 -0.57 1.01
N GLU A 40 -3.93 0.51 0.23
CA GLU A 40 -3.93 0.44 -1.23
C GLU A 40 -2.72 -0.31 -1.80
N ILE A 41 -1.55 -0.28 -1.15
CA ILE A 41 -0.32 -0.90 -1.69
C ILE A 41 -0.49 -2.40 -1.97
N PRO A 42 -0.88 -3.26 -1.01
CA PRO A 42 -1.07 -4.69 -1.28
C PRO A 42 -2.20 -4.95 -2.29
N LEU A 43 -3.25 -4.13 -2.31
CA LEU A 43 -4.32 -4.23 -3.30
C LEU A 43 -3.82 -3.92 -4.72
N LYS A 44 -2.99 -2.88 -4.90
CA LYS A 44 -2.36 -2.53 -6.19
C LYS A 44 -1.52 -3.69 -6.70
N TRP A 45 -0.70 -4.27 -5.83
CA TRP A 45 0.13 -5.43 -6.19
C TRP A 45 -0.71 -6.66 -6.55
N LEU A 46 -1.76 -6.96 -5.78
CA LEU A 46 -2.66 -8.07 -6.10
C LEU A 46 -3.36 -7.86 -7.44
N ALA A 47 -3.81 -6.65 -7.75
CA ALA A 47 -4.40 -6.31 -9.05
C ALA A 47 -3.41 -6.53 -10.20
N VAL A 48 -2.14 -6.15 -10.03
CA VAL A 48 -1.07 -6.42 -11.00
C VAL A 48 -0.85 -7.92 -11.20
N PHE A 49 -0.86 -8.72 -10.13
CA PHE A 49 -0.70 -10.17 -10.26
C PHE A 49 -1.90 -10.85 -10.92
N ARG A 50 -3.11 -10.31 -10.76
CA ARG A 50 -4.31 -10.80 -11.43
C ARG A 50 -4.32 -10.47 -12.93
N SER A 51 -3.77 -9.33 -13.34
CA SER A 51 -3.78 -8.90 -14.75
C SER A 51 -2.68 -9.51 -15.61
N ARG A 52 -1.58 -10.02 -15.01
CA ARG A 52 -0.47 -10.63 -15.76
C ARG A 52 -0.75 -12.09 -16.11
N GLU A 53 -0.65 -12.42 -17.40
CA GLU A 53 -1.01 -13.74 -17.91
C GLU A 53 -0.02 -14.87 -17.57
N VAL A 54 1.23 -14.56 -17.16
CA VAL A 54 2.36 -15.51 -17.21
C VAL A 54 3.06 -15.78 -15.87
N SER A 55 2.40 -15.58 -14.72
CA SER A 55 3.05 -15.82 -13.41
C SER A 55 2.45 -17.00 -12.64
N PHE A 56 3.30 -17.72 -11.88
CA PHE A 56 2.87 -18.71 -10.87
C PHE A 56 1.81 -18.13 -9.92
N ALA A 57 1.91 -16.83 -9.63
CA ALA A 57 0.96 -16.12 -8.78
C ALA A 57 -0.45 -16.05 -9.39
N LYS A 58 -0.65 -16.20 -10.70
CA LYS A 58 -1.98 -16.04 -11.33
C LYS A 58 -3.01 -17.02 -10.78
N SER A 59 -2.66 -18.31 -10.67
CA SER A 59 -3.57 -19.37 -10.24
C SER A 59 -4.05 -19.19 -8.80
N ILE A 60 -3.23 -18.54 -7.96
CA ILE A 60 -3.56 -18.24 -6.57
C ILE A 60 -4.11 -16.82 -6.37
N ALA A 61 -3.72 -15.84 -7.19
CA ALA A 61 -4.06 -14.43 -7.01
C ALA A 61 -5.56 -14.16 -7.13
N HIS A 62 -6.27 -14.96 -7.93
CA HIS A 62 -7.74 -14.85 -8.04
C HIS A 62 -8.45 -15.37 -6.77
N ARG A 63 -7.77 -16.20 -5.98
CA ARG A 63 -8.27 -16.83 -4.75
C ARG A 63 -7.90 -16.05 -3.50
N ILE A 64 -6.91 -15.15 -3.60
CA ILE A 64 -6.42 -14.33 -2.50
C ILE A 64 -7.35 -13.14 -2.26
N LYS A 65 -7.71 -12.87 -1.01
CA LYS A 65 -8.42 -11.68 -0.54
C LYS A 65 -7.56 -11.01 0.54
N VAL A 66 -7.27 -9.72 0.39
CA VAL A 66 -6.63 -8.94 1.47
C VAL A 66 -7.72 -8.56 2.47
N VAL A 67 -7.61 -9.02 3.70
CA VAL A 67 -8.66 -8.86 4.72
C VAL A 67 -8.28 -7.89 5.83
N GLU A 68 -6.98 -7.72 6.11
CA GLU A 68 -6.50 -6.77 7.12
C GLU A 68 -5.17 -6.17 6.66
N VAL A 69 -5.01 -4.87 6.87
CA VAL A 69 -3.72 -4.18 6.81
C VAL A 69 -3.58 -3.32 8.05
N SER A 70 -2.55 -3.60 8.83
CA SER A 70 -2.27 -2.91 10.08
C SER A 70 -0.82 -2.47 10.17
N VAL A 71 -0.61 -1.38 10.91
CA VAL A 71 0.69 -0.87 11.30
C VAL A 71 0.89 -1.25 12.75
N VAL A 72 1.94 -2.03 13.01
CA VAL A 72 2.27 -2.54 14.34
C VAL A 72 3.64 -2.04 14.78
N LYS A 73 3.85 -1.95 16.10
CA LYS A 73 5.18 -1.67 16.66
C LYS A 73 5.90 -2.98 16.87
N ASN A 74 7.19 -3.02 16.54
CA ASN A 74 8.01 -4.18 16.86
C ASN A 74 8.14 -4.28 18.40
N PRO A 75 7.92 -5.46 19.00
CA PRO A 75 7.98 -5.63 20.45
C PRO A 75 9.41 -5.50 21.01
N ASP A 76 10.42 -5.87 20.21
CA ASP A 76 11.83 -5.85 20.59
C ASP A 76 12.49 -4.50 20.32
N ASP A 77 11.98 -3.74 19.34
CA ASP A 77 12.42 -2.39 19.00
C ASP A 77 11.25 -1.41 18.85
N ARG A 78 11.03 -0.57 19.87
CA ARG A 78 9.93 0.40 19.90
C ARG A 78 10.05 1.52 18.86
N HIS A 79 11.23 1.72 18.27
CA HIS A 79 11.43 2.71 17.20
C HIS A 79 11.10 2.14 15.82
N ARG A 80 10.98 0.81 15.71
CA ARG A 80 10.65 0.13 14.47
C ARG A 80 9.15 -0.07 14.33
N ILE A 81 8.63 0.42 13.21
CA ILE A 81 7.25 0.24 12.78
C ILE A 81 7.22 -0.80 11.65
N GLU A 82 6.26 -1.72 11.71
CA GLU A 82 6.11 -2.79 10.74
C GLU A 82 4.70 -2.80 10.14
N GLY A 83 4.61 -3.15 8.86
CA GLY A 83 3.35 -3.39 8.20
C GLY A 83 2.98 -4.87 8.32
N LYS A 84 1.78 -5.15 8.80
CA LYS A 84 1.17 -6.48 8.81
C LYS A 84 0.07 -6.51 7.74
N VAL A 85 0.11 -7.52 6.88
CA VAL A 85 -0.92 -7.77 5.87
C VAL A 85 -1.45 -9.19 6.11
N VAL A 86 -2.75 -9.31 6.33
CA VAL A 86 -3.44 -10.60 6.43
C VAL A 86 -4.23 -10.80 5.15
N PHE A 87 -4.09 -11.98 4.58
CA PHE A 87 -4.85 -12.41 3.42
C PHE A 87 -5.47 -13.79 3.67
N GLU A 88 -6.65 -13.98 3.09
CA GLU A 88 -7.32 -15.27 3.02
C GLU A 88 -7.17 -15.85 1.62
N ILE A 89 -7.13 -17.17 1.54
CA ILE A 89 -7.11 -17.89 0.28
C ILE A 89 -8.17 -18.99 0.31
N ASP A 90 -9.09 -18.94 -0.65
CA ASP A 90 -10.09 -20.01 -0.77
C ASP A 90 -9.38 -21.26 -1.31
N VAL A 91 -9.36 -22.36 -0.56
CA VAL A 91 -8.76 -23.66 -0.96
C VAL A 91 -9.88 -24.63 -1.39
N THR A 92 -9.65 -25.37 -2.47
CA THR A 92 -10.58 -26.35 -3.04
C THR A 92 -9.84 -27.67 -3.18
N GLU A 93 -10.45 -28.77 -2.73
CA GLU A 93 -9.94 -30.11 -3.03
C GLU A 93 -10.01 -30.34 -4.54
N GLY A 94 -8.91 -30.82 -5.12
CA GLY A 94 -8.77 -31.07 -6.56
C GLY A 94 -9.10 -32.50 -6.93
#